data_AF-A0A0S8C644-F1
#
_entry.id   AF-A0A0S8C644-F1
#
_cell.length_a   1.000
_cell.length_b   1.000
_cell.length_c   1.000
_cell.angle_alpha   90.00
_cell.angle_beta   90.00
_cell.angle_gamma   90.00
#
_symmetry.space_group_name_H-M   'P 1'
#
loop_
_entity.id
_entity.type
_entity.pdbx_description
1 polymer ?
#
loop_
_entity_poly.entity_id
_entity_poly.type
_entity_poly.pdbx_seq_one_letter_code
_entity_poly.pdbx_strand_id
1 'polypeptide(L)' 'MKETVPQVGAPDPERDTSPILDEDEELSLDRELETGVCYFNGVAYAPGQYVRSGSELLHCEERGVWVRKGEMPFR' A
#
# COMPACT_ATOMS: atom_id res chain seq x y z
N MET A 1 -13.73 -2.93 17.99
CA MET A 1 -14.27 -3.07 16.62
C MET A 1 -13.25 -3.94 15.90
N LYS A 2 -13.59 -5.12 15.36
CA LYS A 2 -12.61 -5.86 14.55
C LYS A 2 -12.54 -5.13 13.22
N GLU A 3 -11.69 -4.12 13.16
CA GLU A 3 -11.39 -3.41 11.92
C GLU A 3 -10.73 -4.43 11.00
N THR A 4 -11.51 -4.93 10.05
CA THR A 4 -11.03 -5.89 9.05
C THR A 4 -10.29 -5.07 8.01
N VAL A 5 -9.01 -5.37 7.82
CA VAL A 5 -8.20 -4.73 6.77
C VAL A 5 -8.87 -4.98 5.42
N PRO A 6 -9.19 -3.93 4.63
CA PRO A 6 -9.94 -4.07 3.38
C PRO A 6 -9.20 -4.93 2.36
N GLN A 7 -9.93 -5.82 1.68
CA GLN A 7 -9.44 -6.59 0.54
C GLN A 7 -9.55 -5.77 -0.73
N VAL A 8 -8.42 -5.47 -1.36
CA VAL A 8 -8.38 -4.61 -2.56
C VAL A 8 -8.08 -5.36 -3.86
N GLY A 9 -7.85 -6.68 -3.76
CA GLY A 9 -7.47 -7.52 -4.91
C GLY A 9 -6.02 -7.27 -5.35
N ALA A 10 -5.68 -7.73 -6.55
CA ALA A 10 -4.37 -7.46 -7.15
C ALA A 10 -4.33 -6.04 -7.77
N PRO A 11 -3.14 -5.43 -7.89
CA PRO A 11 -2.98 -4.19 -8.66
C PRO A 11 -3.35 -4.41 -10.14
N ASP A 12 -4.17 -3.51 -10.67
CA ASP A 12 -4.63 -3.48 -12.06
C ASP A 12 -3.67 -2.60 -12.87
N PRO A 13 -3.03 -3.12 -13.93
CA PRO A 13 -2.04 -2.39 -14.72
C PRO A 13 -2.61 -1.17 -15.46
N GLU A 14 -3.93 -1.08 -15.64
CA GLU A 14 -4.59 0.07 -16.27
C GLU A 14 -5.02 1.16 -15.25
N ARG A 15 -4.81 0.93 -13.95
CA ARG A 15 -5.24 1.83 -12.87
C ARG A 15 -4.05 2.31 -12.05
N ASP A 16 -4.20 3.51 -11.50
CA ASP A 16 -3.14 4.12 -10.72
C ASP A 16 -2.91 3.39 -9.40
N THR A 17 -1.71 2.86 -9.19
CA THR A 17 -1.30 2.24 -7.94
C THR A 17 0.06 2.79 -7.56
N SER A 18 0.13 3.39 -6.38
CA SER A 18 1.37 3.89 -5.79
C SER A 18 2.43 2.78 -5.74
N PRO A 19 3.73 3.13 -5.78
CA PRO A 19 4.80 2.15 -5.65
C PRO A 19 4.62 1.26 -4.42
N ILE A 20 4.82 -0.04 -4.61
CA ILE A 20 4.83 -1.05 -3.54
C ILE A 20 6.27 -1.46 -3.32
N LEU A 21 6.73 -1.37 -2.08
CA LEU A 21 8.10 -1.60 -1.65
C LEU A 21 8.14 -2.67 -0.57
N ASP A 22 9.24 -3.41 -0.53
CA ASP A 22 9.55 -4.31 0.57
C ASP A 22 10.01 -3.53 1.80
N GLU A 23 9.91 -4.14 2.99
CA GLU A 23 10.28 -3.51 4.26
C GLU A 23 11.76 -3.11 4.33
N ASP A 24 12.61 -3.82 3.59
CA ASP A 24 14.05 -3.63 3.47
C ASP A 24 14.46 -2.73 2.29
N GLU A 25 13.53 -2.33 1.43
CA GLU A 25 13.83 -1.40 0.34
C GLU A 25 13.90 0.04 0.87
N GLU A 26 15.11 0.58 0.95
CA GLU A 26 15.31 1.95 1.41
C GLU A 26 14.71 2.94 0.41
N LEU A 27 13.81 3.81 0.90
CA LEU A 27 13.26 4.91 0.13
C LEU A 27 14.39 5.86 -0.28
N SER A 28 14.93 5.66 -1.48
CA SER A 28 15.75 6.69 -2.12
C SER A 28 14.96 8.00 -2.10
N LEU A 29 15.46 8.97 -1.34
CA LEU A 29 14.86 10.28 -1.07
C LEU A 29 14.57 11.07 -2.37
N ASP A 30 15.14 10.63 -3.49
CA ASP A 30 14.99 11.19 -4.83
C ASP A 30 13.70 10.80 -5.55
N ARG A 31 12.88 9.87 -5.01
CA ARG A 31 11.58 9.59 -5.62
C ARG A 31 10.58 10.64 -5.15
N GLU A 32 10.39 11.68 -5.96
CA GLU A 32 9.33 12.71 -5.80
C GLU A 32 7.97 12.02 -5.57
N LEU A 33 7.60 11.85 -4.30
CA LEU A 33 6.28 11.41 -3.91
C LEU A 33 5.67 12.46 -2.98
N GLU A 34 4.99 13.38 -3.64
CA GLU A 34 4.52 14.66 -3.12
C GLU A 34 3.01 14.66 -2.86
N THR A 35 2.34 13.51 -3.03
CA THR A 35 0.87 13.41 -2.90
C THR A 35 0.41 13.30 -1.45
N GLY A 36 1.27 12.80 -0.54
CA GLY A 36 0.95 12.53 0.85
C GLY A 36 -0.11 11.44 1.08
N VAL A 37 -0.50 10.70 0.04
CA VAL A 37 -1.48 9.60 0.07
C VAL A 37 -1.05 8.48 -0.86
N CYS A 38 -1.46 7.25 -0.55
CA CYS A 38 -1.18 6.08 -1.40
C CYS A 38 -2.39 5.78 -2.27
N TYR A 39 -2.18 5.58 -3.57
CA TYR A 39 -3.22 5.09 -4.47
C TYR A 39 -3.16 3.57 -4.58
N PHE A 40 -4.31 2.90 -4.58
CA PHE A 40 -4.40 1.49 -4.97
C PHE A 40 -5.58 1.34 -5.92
N ASN A 41 -5.31 0.95 -7.16
CA ASN A 41 -6.31 0.90 -8.23
C ASN A 41 -7.14 2.20 -8.32
N GLY A 42 -6.52 3.37 -8.24
CA GLY A 42 -7.16 4.68 -8.33
C GLY A 42 -7.98 5.10 -7.09
N VAL A 43 -7.91 4.35 -5.99
CA VAL A 43 -8.50 4.73 -4.70
C VAL A 43 -7.40 5.31 -3.81
N ALA A 44 -7.62 6.49 -3.24
CA ALA A 44 -6.68 7.14 -2.33
C ALA A 44 -6.83 6.62 -0.89
N TYR A 45 -5.70 6.40 -0.24
CA TYR A 45 -5.58 5.98 1.16
C TYR A 45 -4.66 6.93 1.91
N ALA A 46 -5.08 7.32 3.11
CA ALA A 46 -4.28 8.19 3.96
C ALA A 46 -3.07 7.44 4.56
N PRO A 47 -1.99 8.14 4.91
CA PRO A 47 -0.89 7.56 5.68
C PRO A 47 -1.40 6.90 6.96
N GLY A 48 -0.82 5.75 7.31
CA GLY A 48 -1.26 4.93 8.44
C GLY A 48 -2.33 3.89 8.08
N GLN A 49 -2.97 3.98 6.90
CA GLN A 49 -3.96 2.99 6.50
C GLN A 49 -3.33 1.70 5.98
N TYR A 50 -4.04 0.59 6.21
CA TYR A 50 -3.65 -0.73 5.75
C TYR A 50 -4.64 -1.26 4.72
N VAL A 51 -4.13 -1.99 3.73
CA VAL A 51 -4.93 -2.76 2.79
C VAL A 51 -4.34 -4.16 2.63
N ARG A 52 -5.16 -5.13 2.19
CA ARG A 52 -4.69 -6.46 1.85
C ARG A 52 -4.86 -6.72 0.36
N SER A 53 -3.75 -7.03 -0.30
CA SER A 53 -3.67 -7.43 -1.70
C SER A 53 -3.31 -8.92 -1.75
N GLY A 54 -4.31 -9.79 -1.94
CA GLY A 54 -4.09 -11.24 -1.85
C GLY A 54 -3.72 -11.68 -0.43
N SER A 55 -2.53 -12.27 -0.25
CA SER A 55 -1.95 -12.59 1.07
C SER A 55 -1.21 -11.41 1.68
N GLU A 56 -0.86 -10.38 0.90
CA GLU A 56 0.07 -9.34 1.31
C GLU A 56 -0.63 -8.23 2.09
N LEU A 57 -0.06 -7.85 3.23
CA LEU A 57 -0.48 -6.69 4.00
C LEU A 57 0.37 -5.47 3.59
N LEU A 58 -0.30 -4.45 3.07
CA LEU A 58 0.32 -3.20 2.65
C LEU A 58 -0.04 -2.08 3.63
N HIS A 59 0.95 -1.27 3.99
CA HIS A 59 0.81 -0.09 4.84
C HIS A 59 1.14 1.16 4.05
N CYS A 60 0.25 2.15 4.08
CA CYS A 60 0.52 3.45 3.46
C CYS A 60 1.42 4.29 4.36
N GLU A 61 2.62 4.63 3.88
CA GLU A 61 3.54 5.53 4.59
C GLU A 61 3.39 6.97 4.07
N GLU A 62 3.87 7.95 4.84
CA GLU A 62 3.64 9.40 4.63
C GLU A 62 4.08 9.94 3.27
N ARG A 63 4.94 9.22 2.55
CA ARG A 63 5.41 9.55 1.21
C ARG A 63 4.57 8.92 0.11
N GLY A 64 3.34 8.52 0.37
CA GLY A 64 2.47 7.95 -0.67
C GLY A 64 2.99 6.63 -1.27
N VAL A 65 3.75 5.86 -0.48
CA VAL A 65 4.26 4.52 -0.83
C VAL A 65 3.53 3.45 -0.05
N TRP A 66 3.29 2.31 -0.68
CA TRP A 66 2.89 1.10 0.00
C TRP A 66 4.12 0.34 0.46
N VAL A 67 4.20 0.04 1.76
CA VAL A 67 5.24 -0.85 2.31
C VAL A 67 4.60 -2.19 2.69
N ARG A 68 5.18 -3.28 2.20
CA ARG A 68 4.79 -4.64 2.54
C ARG A 68 5.21 -4.93 3.98
N LYS A 69 4.24 -5.27 4.84
CA LYS A 69 4.48 -5.58 6.27
C LYS A 69 4.39 -7.09 6.57
N GLY A 70 4.34 -7.92 5.53
CA GLY A 70 4.26 -9.38 5.62
C GLY A 70 2.97 -9.96 5.04
N GLU A 71 2.76 -11.26 5.28
CA GLU A 71 1.61 -12.01 4.78
C GLU A 71 0.58 -12.27 5.87
N MET A 72 -0.68 -11.99 5.58
CA MET A 72 -1.81 -12.36 6.43
C MET A 72 -2.39 -13.69 5.93
N PRO A 73 -2.44 -14.74 6.76
CA PRO A 73 -2.95 -16.04 6.33
C PRO A 73 -4.40 -15.94 5.83
N PHE A 74 -4.68 -16.63 4.73
CA PHE A 74 -6.05 -16.83 4.23
C PHE A 74 -6.83 -17.58 5.31
N ARG A 75 -7.73 -16.89 5.99
CA ARG A 75 -8.62 -17.49 6.99
C ARG A 75 -10.00 -17.73 6.41
#